data_AF-A0A822GK64-F1
#
_entry.id   AF-A0A822GK64-F1
#
_cell.length_a   1.000
_cell.length_b   1.000
_cell.length_c   1.000
_cell.angle_alpha   90.00
_cell.angle_beta   90.00
_cell.angle_gamma   90.00
#
_symmetry.space_group_name_H-M   'P 1'
#
loop_
_entity.id
_entity.type
_entity.pdbx_description
1 polymer ?
#
loop_
_entity_poly.entity_id
_entity_poly.type
_entity_poly.pdbx_seq_one_letter_code
_entity_poly.pdbx_strand_id
1 'polypeptide(L)'
;NNNKYFFEKIDDYPDVFFGANIHYCCLGTTRGKTGAEGFHRVDFDYIVGAARLAKQVGCKHFHLLLSQSADAHSLFLYPKVKVWGQTENALSQMSSERLSIYRPA
;
A
#
# COMPACT_ATOMS: atom_id res chain seq x y z
N ASN A 1 -17.49 8.58 -4.51
CA ASN A 1 -16.06 8.60 -4.12
C ASN A 1 -15.30 7.76 -5.14
N ASN A 2 -14.86 8.37 -6.25
CA ASN A 2 -14.45 7.65 -7.47
C ASN A 2 -13.18 6.79 -7.28
N ASN A 3 -12.30 7.18 -6.34
CA ASN A 3 -11.06 6.45 -6.06
C ASN A 3 -11.32 5.06 -5.48
N LYS A 4 -12.37 4.87 -4.68
CA LYS A 4 -12.70 3.54 -4.15
C LYS A 4 -13.00 2.57 -5.30
N TYR A 5 -13.81 2.99 -6.27
CA TYR A 5 -14.16 2.15 -7.42
C TYR A 5 -12.97 1.83 -8.32
N PHE A 6 -12.02 2.77 -8.44
CA PHE A 6 -10.78 2.53 -9.17
C PHE A 6 -9.94 1.41 -8.55
N PHE A 7 -9.68 1.45 -7.24
CA PHE A 7 -8.83 0.44 -6.60
C PHE A 7 -9.47 -0.96 -6.53
N GLU A 8 -10.80 -1.03 -6.48
CA GLU A 8 -11.56 -2.29 -6.55
C GLU A 8 -11.43 -2.97 -7.91
N LYS A 9 -11.08 -2.20 -8.94
CA LYS A 9 -10.93 -2.64 -10.32
C LYS A 9 -9.56 -2.27 -10.88
N ILE A 10 -8.54 -2.18 -10.02
CA ILE A 10 -7.24 -1.64 -10.44
C ILE A 10 -6.62 -2.46 -11.58
N ASP A 11 -6.89 -3.77 -11.60
CA ASP A 11 -6.45 -4.69 -12.65
C ASP A 11 -7.08 -4.40 -14.02
N ASP A 12 -8.23 -3.70 -14.08
CA ASP A 12 -8.86 -3.26 -15.33
C ASP A 12 -8.16 -2.05 -15.96
N TYR A 13 -7.21 -1.44 -15.24
CA TYR A 13 -6.52 -0.21 -15.65
C TYR A 13 -4.99 -0.36 -15.63
N PRO A 14 -4.39 -1.34 -16.31
CA PRO A 14 -2.93 -1.50 -16.35
C PRO A 14 -2.22 -0.27 -16.94
N ASP A 15 -2.86 0.37 -17.92
CA ASP A 15 -2.28 1.47 -18.68
C ASP A 15 -2.00 2.72 -17.85
N VAL A 16 -2.68 2.89 -16.70
CA VAL A 16 -2.46 4.05 -15.82
C VAL A 16 -1.08 4.04 -15.17
N PHE A 17 -0.38 2.90 -15.20
CA PHE A 17 0.98 2.77 -14.70
C PHE A 17 2.02 2.68 -15.84
N PHE A 18 1.58 2.58 -17.10
CA PHE A 18 2.49 2.36 -18.24
C PHE A 18 3.45 3.55 -18.43
N GLY A 19 4.73 3.22 -18.64
CA GLY A 19 5.80 4.22 -18.83
C GLY A 19 6.30 4.89 -17.54
N ALA A 20 5.70 4.61 -16.38
CA ALA A 20 6.18 5.12 -15.10
C ALA A 20 7.31 4.25 -14.53
N ASN A 21 8.52 4.81 -14.41
CA ASN A 21 9.65 4.11 -13.78
C ASN A 21 9.64 4.18 -12.24
N ILE A 22 8.94 5.18 -11.68
CA ILE A 22 8.89 5.47 -10.25
C ILE A 22 7.43 5.63 -9.84
N HIS A 23 7.03 4.99 -8.75
CA HIS A 23 5.66 5.04 -8.23
C HIS A 23 5.67 5.44 -6.76
N TYR A 24 4.86 6.43 -6.39
CA TYR A 24 4.64 6.85 -5.01
C TYR A 24 3.26 6.44 -4.52
N CYS A 25 3.22 5.55 -3.53
CA CYS A 25 2.00 5.12 -2.86
C CYS A 25 1.86 5.85 -1.53
N CYS A 26 0.90 6.77 -1.49
CA CYS A 26 0.51 7.53 -0.29
C CYS A 26 -0.91 7.15 0.18
N LEU A 27 -1.36 5.94 -0.18
CA LEU A 27 -2.65 5.42 0.25
C LEU A 27 -2.62 5.10 1.74
N GLY A 28 -3.72 5.41 2.42
CA GLY A 28 -3.90 5.08 3.81
C GLY A 28 -5.25 5.60 4.30
N THR A 29 -5.84 4.86 5.23
CA THR A 29 -7.06 5.27 5.92
C THR A 29 -6.90 5.10 7.44
N THR A 30 -7.94 5.46 8.18
CA THR A 30 -8.02 5.19 9.61
C THR A 30 -9.21 4.28 9.89
N ARG A 31 -9.06 3.40 10.87
CA ARG A 31 -10.14 2.50 11.30
C ARG A 31 -11.42 3.26 11.68
N GLY A 32 -11.30 4.47 12.22
CA GLY A 32 -12.45 5.31 12.55
C GLY A 32 -13.27 5.76 11.32
N LYS A 33 -12.63 5.86 10.15
CA LYS A 33 -13.30 6.26 8.90
C LYS A 33 -13.89 5.08 8.13
N THR A 34 -13.26 3.90 8.18
CA THR A 34 -13.56 2.79 7.27
C THR A 34 -13.88 1.47 7.96
N GLY A 35 -13.89 1.43 9.29
CA GLY A 35 -13.99 0.18 10.04
C GLY A 35 -12.74 -0.68 9.88
N ALA A 36 -12.74 -1.88 10.48
CA ALA A 36 -11.60 -2.79 10.44
C ALA A 36 -11.35 -3.37 9.04
N GLU A 37 -12.41 -3.81 8.36
CA GLU A 37 -12.31 -4.38 7.02
C GLU A 37 -11.87 -3.35 5.99
N GLY A 38 -12.49 -2.17 5.97
CA GLY A 38 -12.10 -1.10 5.06
C GLY A 38 -10.70 -0.55 5.35
N PHE A 39 -10.24 -0.64 6.61
CA PHE A 39 -8.85 -0.35 6.95
C PHE A 39 -7.90 -1.36 6.31
N HIS A 40 -8.13 -2.67 6.47
CA HIS A 40 -7.32 -3.70 5.79
C HIS A 40 -7.32 -3.53 4.27
N ARG A 41 -8.49 -3.25 3.70
CA ARG A 41 -8.66 -3.12 2.25
C ARG A 41 -7.85 -1.98 1.65
N VAL A 42 -7.84 -0.83 2.33
CA VAL A 42 -7.07 0.34 1.86
C VAL A 42 -5.58 0.21 2.19
N ASP A 43 -5.25 -0.13 3.44
CA ASP A 43 -3.86 -0.13 3.94
C ASP A 43 -3.07 -1.40 3.57
N PHE A 44 -3.69 -2.40 2.96
CA PHE A 44 -3.01 -3.60 2.46
C PHE A 44 -3.44 -3.95 1.03
N ASP A 45 -4.71 -4.30 0.81
CA ASP A 45 -5.13 -4.88 -0.49
C ASP A 45 -4.87 -3.91 -1.66
N TYR A 46 -5.21 -2.63 -1.50
CA TYR A 46 -4.99 -1.62 -2.55
C TYR A 46 -3.52 -1.29 -2.78
N ILE A 47 -2.71 -1.26 -1.71
CA ILE A 47 -1.28 -0.97 -1.82
C ILE A 47 -0.56 -2.11 -2.54
N VAL A 48 -0.85 -3.36 -2.15
CA VAL A 48 -0.28 -4.56 -2.77
C VAL A 48 -0.74 -4.69 -4.22
N GLY A 49 -2.01 -4.41 -4.52
CA GLY A 49 -2.55 -4.38 -5.88
C GLY A 49 -1.83 -3.35 -6.76
N ALA A 50 -1.67 -2.12 -6.27
CA ALA A 50 -0.97 -1.05 -6.99
C ALA A 50 0.51 -1.39 -7.24
N ALA A 51 1.21 -1.95 -6.25
CA ALA A 51 2.60 -2.36 -6.40
C ALA A 51 2.76 -3.51 -7.40
N ARG A 52 1.84 -4.50 -7.38
CA ARG A 52 1.82 -5.61 -8.34
C ARG A 52 1.69 -5.08 -9.77
N LEU A 53 0.73 -4.19 -9.99
CA LEU A 53 0.44 -3.67 -11.31
C LEU A 53 1.56 -2.75 -11.81
N ALA A 54 2.08 -1.87 -10.94
CA ALA A 54 3.25 -1.05 -11.24
C ALA A 54 4.45 -1.91 -11.66
N LYS A 55 4.69 -3.05 -10.99
CA LYS A 55 5.72 -3.99 -11.38
C LYS A 55 5.47 -4.60 -12.76
N GLN A 56 4.24 -5.03 -13.04
CA GLN A 56 3.89 -5.67 -14.32
C GLN A 56 4.17 -4.76 -15.52
N VAL A 57 4.03 -3.45 -15.35
CA VAL A 57 4.28 -2.46 -16.42
C VAL A 57 5.71 -1.91 -16.44
N GLY A 58 6.62 -2.46 -15.63
CA GLY A 58 8.04 -2.11 -15.66
C GLY A 58 8.47 -0.98 -14.71
N CYS A 59 7.68 -0.68 -13.68
CA CYS A 59 8.12 0.23 -12.62
C CYS A 59 9.35 -0.35 -11.90
N LYS A 60 10.39 0.48 -11.79
CA LYS A 60 11.68 0.11 -11.21
C LYS A 60 11.73 0.45 -9.72
N HIS A 61 11.12 1.55 -9.32
CA HIS A 61 11.20 2.04 -7.95
C HIS A 61 9.82 2.32 -7.35
N PHE A 62 9.45 1.54 -6.35
CA PHE A 62 8.23 1.75 -5.57
C PHE A 62 8.53 2.45 -4.25
N HIS A 63 7.85 3.55 -4.01
CA HIS A 63 7.92 4.34 -2.79
C HIS A 63 6.62 4.16 -2.01
N LEU A 64 6.70 3.78 -0.74
CA LEU A 64 5.55 3.61 0.13
C LEU A 64 5.66 4.56 1.32
N LEU A 65 4.61 5.33 1.57
CA LEU A 65 4.48 6.16 2.77
C LEU A 65 3.58 5.47 3.80
N LEU A 66 4.13 5.17 4.98
CA LEU A 66 3.41 4.64 6.14
C LEU A 66 3.50 5.66 7.29
N SER A 67 2.43 5.89 8.06
CA SER A 67 2.49 6.86 9.18
C SER A 67 3.37 6.37 10.35
N GLN A 68 3.97 7.24 11.19
CA GLN A 68 4.78 6.80 12.35
C GLN A 68 4.00 6.09 13.46
N SER A 69 2.67 6.26 13.53
CA SER A 69 1.89 5.84 14.71
C SER A 69 1.70 4.31 14.85
N ALA A 70 2.62 3.49 14.34
CA ALA A 70 2.84 2.11 14.78
C ALA A 70 3.93 2.12 15.85
N ASP A 71 3.51 2.33 17.09
CA ASP A 71 4.36 2.03 18.22
C ASP A 71 4.41 0.51 18.40
N ALA A 72 5.59 -0.10 18.18
CA ALA A 72 5.85 -1.51 18.43
C ALA A 72 5.73 -1.88 19.93
N HIS A 73 5.70 -0.88 20.82
CA HIS A 73 5.49 -1.02 22.26
C HIS A 73 4.04 -0.78 22.71
N SER A 74 3.12 -0.52 21.78
CA SER A 74 1.70 -0.48 22.12
C SER A 74 1.23 -1.87 22.57
N LEU A 75 0.79 -1.97 23.83
CA LEU A 75 0.26 -3.20 24.44
C LEU A 75 -1.03 -3.72 23.78
N PHE A 76 -1.61 -2.99 22.83
CA PHE A 76 -2.64 -3.50 21.93
C PHE A 76 -1.95 -4.10 20.70
N LEU A 77 -2.11 -5.41 20.47
CA LEU A 77 -1.89 -6.06 19.16
C LEU A 77 -2.76 -5.35 18.09
N TYR A 78 -2.30 -4.22 17.58
CA TYR A 78 -3.11 -3.32 16.79
C TYR A 78 -3.25 -3.89 15.37
N PRO A 79 -4.46 -4.02 14.82
CA PRO A 79 -4.65 -4.43 13.41
C PRO A 79 -3.82 -3.58 12.44
N LYS A 80 -3.55 -2.31 12.80
CA LYS A 80 -2.69 -1.38 12.06
C LYS A 80 -1.24 -1.87 11.91
N VAL A 81 -0.61 -2.29 13.02
CA VAL A 81 0.75 -2.84 13.01
C VAL A 81 0.81 -4.14 12.20
N LYS A 82 -0.21 -4.99 12.34
CA LYS A 82 -0.31 -6.24 11.58
C LYS A 82 -0.45 -5.99 10.08
N VAL A 83 -1.33 -5.09 9.68
CA VAL A 83 -1.59 -4.74 8.27
C VAL A 83 -0.35 -4.12 7.62
N TRP A 84 0.38 -3.26 8.32
CA TRP A 84 1.64 -2.73 7.79
C TRP A 84 2.74 -3.78 7.69
N GLY A 85 2.92 -4.61 8.72
CA GLY A 85 3.88 -5.72 8.65
C GLY A 85 3.58 -6.68 7.50
N GLN A 86 2.29 -6.98 7.27
CA GLN A 86 1.84 -7.75 6.12
C GLN A 86 2.15 -7.02 4.80
N THR A 87 1.89 -5.71 4.71
CA THR A 87 2.16 -4.89 3.52
C THR A 87 3.64 -4.88 3.19
N GLU A 88 4.49 -4.58 4.17
CA GLU A 88 5.95 -4.52 3.99
C GLU A 88 6.51 -5.88 3.58
N ASN A 89 6.04 -6.97 4.20
CA ASN A 89 6.45 -8.33 3.83
C ASN A 89 6.01 -8.67 2.40
N ALA A 90 4.76 -8.39 2.04
CA ALA A 90 4.24 -8.63 0.70
C ALA A 90 5.02 -7.85 -0.37
N LEU A 91 5.29 -6.56 -0.12
CA LEU A 91 6.06 -5.72 -1.03
C LEU A 91 7.54 -6.12 -1.12
N SER A 92 8.13 -6.60 -0.02
CA SER A 92 9.51 -7.10 -0.03
C SER A 92 9.65 -8.39 -0.83
N GLN A 93 8.62 -9.24 -0.84
CA GLN A 93 8.58 -10.45 -1.68
C GLN A 93 8.29 -10.13 -3.16
N MET A 94 7.60 -9.03 -3.43
CA MET A 94 7.44 -8.49 -4.77
C MET A 94 8.76 -7.85 -5.21
N SER A 95 9.64 -8.62 -5.84
CA SER A 95 10.94 -8.19 -6.38
C SER A 95 10.86 -7.03 -7.39
N SER A 96 10.56 -5.83 -6.92
CA SER A 96 10.80 -4.57 -7.62
C SER A 96 12.30 -4.29 -7.58
N GLU A 97 12.82 -3.58 -8.58
CA GLU A 97 14.26 -3.25 -8.64
C GLU A 97 14.67 -2.42 -7.40
N ARG A 98 13.75 -1.61 -6.87
CA ARG A 98 13.92 -0.90 -5.61
C ARG A 98 12.60 -0.64 -4.89
N LEU A 99 12.58 -0.88 -3.58
CA LEU A 99 11.51 -0.49 -2.66
C LEU A 99 12.05 0.55 -1.65
N SER A 100 11.30 1.60 -1.38
CA SER A 100 11.63 2.59 -0.34
C SER A 100 10.41 2.88 0.52
N ILE A 101 10.51 2.59 1.81
CA ILE A 101 9.44 2.75 2.79
C ILE A 101 9.78 3.93 3.69
N TYR A 102 8.86 4.89 3.78
CA TYR A 102 9.00 6.11 4.59
C TYR A 102 8.05 6.04 5.78
N ARG A 103 8.56 6.42 6.95
CA ARG A 103 7.78 6.51 8.20
C ARG A 103 7.97 7.90 8.83
N PRO A 104 7.36 8.95 8.26
CA PRO A 104 7.43 10.31 8.81
C PRO A 104 6.79 10.38 10.20
N ALA A 105 7.33 11.27 11.04
CA ALA A 105 6.87 11.58 12.39
C ALA A 105 5.61 12.44 12.44
#